data_AF-A0A2A4S7A9-F1
#
_entry.id   AF-A0A2A4S7A9-F1
#
_cell.length_a   1.000
_cell.length_b   1.000
_cell.length_c   1.000
_cell.angle_alpha   90.00
_cell.angle_beta   90.00
_cell.angle_gamma   90.00
#
_symmetry.space_group_name_H-M   'P 1'
#
loop_
_entity.id
_entity.type
_entity.pdbx_description
1 polymer ?
#
loop_
_entity_poly.entity_id
_entity_poly.type
_entity_poly.pdbx_seq_one_letter_code
_entity_poly.pdbx_strand_id
1 'polypeptide(L)'
;MRIKKISQLALIAGLLCPLVSQAAITSDTVKAWFKANQTATANFKDGDTITYADREKLEAFLPPGYGKEMFFEGMKVVVRDPTDMTPAKVYVDAGKAHQSKVSLTPGGGLQGYVAGQPFSFESLDVNDATSGTKVAWNFNYRWMRQGLAVNSVGWVWVRRGGDHEDSDLRKDPKYGKYFAGGGSFNRVLWAWCRRIYFSHRADLADQGYKLKTSMARDTEYRELTSFYDPFDIAGTAFMIVRHLKESKADDSWA
;
A
#
# COMPACT_ATOMS: atom_id res chain seq x y z
N MET A 1 48.13 -16.40 -62.54
CA MET A 1 47.47 -15.37 -61.69
C MET A 1 47.59 -15.82 -60.24
N ARG A 2 48.42 -15.14 -59.44
CA ARG A 2 48.84 -15.56 -58.09
C ARG A 2 47.86 -15.05 -57.04
N ILE A 3 47.32 -15.95 -56.21
CA ILE A 3 46.51 -15.64 -55.03
C ILE A 3 47.45 -15.21 -53.90
N LYS A 4 47.36 -13.96 -53.44
CA LYS A 4 48.00 -13.50 -52.20
C LYS A 4 47.01 -13.61 -51.05
N LYS A 5 47.37 -14.41 -50.04
CA LYS A 5 46.80 -14.37 -48.69
C LYS A 5 47.18 -13.02 -48.05
N ILE A 6 46.22 -12.28 -47.53
CA ILE A 6 46.46 -11.22 -46.55
C ILE A 6 45.76 -11.61 -45.27
N SER A 7 46.58 -11.62 -44.22
CA SER A 7 46.36 -12.12 -42.88
C SER A 7 45.32 -11.33 -42.08
N GLN A 8 44.64 -12.08 -41.22
CA GLN A 8 43.76 -11.62 -40.16
C GLN A 8 44.44 -10.61 -39.22
N LEU A 9 43.73 -9.53 -38.90
CA LEU A 9 43.86 -8.78 -37.66
C LEU A 9 42.46 -8.25 -37.32
N ALA A 10 41.64 -9.11 -36.72
CA ALA A 10 40.39 -8.71 -36.09
C ALA A 10 40.72 -8.23 -34.68
N LEU A 11 40.74 -6.91 -34.49
CA LEU A 11 40.80 -6.28 -33.18
C LEU A 11 39.42 -6.47 -32.52
N ILE A 12 39.26 -7.52 -31.71
CA ILE A 12 38.08 -7.68 -30.85
C ILE A 12 38.25 -6.68 -29.70
N ALA A 13 37.77 -5.46 -29.90
CA ALA A 13 37.48 -4.55 -28.80
C ALA A 13 36.28 -5.12 -28.04
N GLY A 14 36.55 -5.89 -27.00
CA GLY A 14 35.52 -6.35 -26.07
C GLY A 14 34.88 -5.13 -25.42
N LEU A 15 33.64 -4.83 -25.82
CA LEU A 15 32.73 -4.00 -25.02
C LEU A 15 32.47 -4.74 -23.71
N LEU A 16 33.33 -4.53 -22.72
CA LEU A 16 32.97 -4.68 -21.32
C LEU A 16 31.98 -3.55 -21.01
N CYS A 17 30.70 -3.78 -21.26
CA CYS A 17 29.67 -3.05 -20.55
C CYS A 17 29.83 -3.43 -19.07
N PRO A 18 30.21 -2.52 -18.15
CA PRO A 18 30.01 -2.80 -16.75
C PRO A 18 28.50 -2.94 -16.57
N LEU A 19 28.04 -4.17 -16.31
CA LEU A 19 26.77 -4.39 -15.65
C LEU A 19 26.87 -3.63 -14.33
N VAL A 20 26.34 -2.42 -14.29
CA VAL A 20 26.13 -1.68 -13.05
C VAL A 20 25.12 -2.51 -12.27
N SER A 21 25.63 -3.37 -11.40
CA SER A 21 24.83 -4.06 -10.40
C SER A 21 24.23 -2.96 -9.53
N GLN A 22 22.95 -2.65 -9.70
CA GLN A 22 22.24 -1.77 -8.77
C GLN A 22 22.34 -2.45 -7.41
N ALA A 23 23.07 -1.85 -6.47
CA ALA A 23 23.18 -2.36 -5.12
C ALA A 23 21.76 -2.58 -4.58
N ALA A 24 21.47 -3.82 -4.17
CA ALA A 24 20.17 -4.14 -3.59
C ALA A 24 19.93 -3.25 -2.36
N ILE A 25 18.74 -2.68 -2.24
CA ILE A 25 18.35 -1.96 -1.02
C ILE A 25 18.27 -2.98 0.13
N THR A 26 19.10 -2.81 1.15
CA THR A 26 19.14 -3.70 2.32
C THR A 26 18.48 -3.06 3.54
N SER A 27 18.23 -3.87 4.58
CA SER A 27 17.78 -3.36 5.89
C SER A 27 18.72 -2.28 6.43
N ASP A 28 20.03 -2.46 6.26
CA ASP A 28 21.03 -1.50 6.72
C ASP A 28 21.00 -0.20 5.93
N THR A 29 20.75 -0.26 4.61
CA THR A 29 20.54 0.94 3.78
C THR A 29 19.36 1.77 4.31
N VAL A 30 18.23 1.11 4.61
CA VAL A 30 17.03 1.80 5.12
C VAL A 30 17.28 2.37 6.51
N LYS A 31 17.95 1.63 7.41
CA LYS A 31 18.29 2.11 8.76
C LYS A 31 19.23 3.31 8.73
N ALA A 32 20.24 3.28 7.85
CA ALA A 32 21.18 4.38 7.69
C ALA A 32 20.48 5.64 7.17
N TRP A 33 19.64 5.50 6.13
CA TRP A 33 18.80 6.61 5.65
C TRP A 33 17.88 7.14 6.74
N PHE A 34 17.19 6.26 7.48
CA PHE A 34 16.29 6.68 8.55
C PHE A 34 17.04 7.50 9.60
N LYS A 35 18.20 7.01 10.06
CA LYS A 35 19.05 7.72 11.03
C LYS A 35 19.52 9.09 10.52
N ALA A 36 19.91 9.19 9.25
CA ALA A 36 20.39 10.44 8.66
C ALA A 36 19.29 11.50 8.53
N ASN A 37 18.01 11.09 8.44
CA ASN A 37 16.90 11.98 8.13
C ASN A 37 15.89 12.16 9.28
N GLN A 38 16.17 11.68 10.51
CA GLN A 38 15.22 11.76 11.63
C GLN A 38 14.80 13.18 12.00
N THR A 39 15.67 14.16 11.74
CA THR A 39 15.45 15.58 12.05
C THR A 39 15.11 16.40 10.80
N ALA A 40 14.87 15.74 9.66
CA ALA A 40 14.48 16.42 8.44
C ALA A 40 13.15 17.14 8.64
N THR A 41 13.11 18.42 8.29
CA THR A 41 11.91 19.25 8.34
C THR A 41 11.46 19.60 6.94
N ALA A 42 10.19 19.36 6.65
CA ALA A 42 9.59 19.68 5.37
C ALA A 42 9.26 21.18 5.35
N ASN A 43 10.11 21.99 4.73
CA ASN A 43 9.88 23.44 4.57
C ASN A 43 8.99 23.76 3.36
N PHE A 44 7.94 22.96 3.15
CA PHE A 44 6.96 23.16 2.08
C PHE A 44 5.73 23.92 2.61
N LYS A 45 5.09 24.68 1.74
CA LYS A 45 3.86 25.43 2.03
C LYS A 45 2.68 24.84 1.25
N ASP A 46 1.47 25.04 1.77
CA ASP A 46 0.24 24.69 1.02
C ASP A 46 0.26 25.34 -0.37
N GLY A 47 -0.04 24.54 -1.39
CA GLY A 47 -0.03 24.96 -2.78
C GLY A 47 1.34 24.88 -3.48
N ASP A 48 2.44 24.65 -2.76
CA ASP A 48 3.74 24.40 -3.40
C ASP A 48 3.63 23.24 -4.39
N THR A 49 4.19 23.41 -5.58
CA THR A 49 4.24 22.34 -6.59
C THR A 49 5.67 21.85 -6.72
N ILE A 50 5.91 20.61 -6.28
CA ILE A 50 7.21 19.94 -6.39
C ILE A 50 7.24 19.21 -7.73
N THR A 51 8.24 19.54 -8.55
CA THR A 51 8.46 18.96 -9.88
C THR A 51 9.64 18.00 -9.88
N TYR A 52 9.92 17.37 -11.02
CA TYR A 52 11.12 16.53 -11.19
C TYR A 52 12.43 17.29 -10.91
N ALA A 53 12.47 18.60 -11.20
CA ALA A 53 13.64 19.44 -10.92
C ALA A 53 13.88 19.63 -9.41
N ASP A 54 12.84 19.47 -8.60
CA ASP A 54 12.86 19.64 -7.14
C ASP A 54 13.01 18.33 -6.37
N ARG A 55 13.16 17.20 -7.06
CA ARG A 55 13.11 15.84 -6.47
C ARG A 55 14.07 15.62 -5.30
N GLU A 56 15.22 16.28 -5.31
CA GLU A 56 16.21 16.19 -4.22
C GLU A 56 15.63 16.68 -2.89
N LYS A 57 14.69 17.64 -2.91
CA LYS A 57 13.97 18.10 -1.72
C LYS A 57 13.12 17.01 -1.06
N LEU A 58 12.81 15.93 -1.80
CA LEU A 58 12.00 14.81 -1.31
C LEU A 58 12.84 13.64 -0.79
N GLU A 59 14.15 13.60 -1.03
CA GLU A 59 15.00 12.43 -0.70
C GLU A 59 15.06 12.13 0.80
N ALA A 60 14.99 13.17 1.63
CA ALA A 60 14.93 13.01 3.08
C ALA A 60 13.61 12.40 3.58
N PHE A 61 12.57 12.40 2.75
CA PHE A 61 11.21 11.94 3.09
C PHE A 61 10.79 10.68 2.32
N LEU A 62 11.61 10.22 1.37
CA LEU A 62 11.37 9.02 0.58
C LEU A 62 12.39 7.93 0.91
N PRO A 63 11.96 6.77 1.43
CA PRO A 63 12.87 5.67 1.71
C PRO A 63 13.67 5.26 0.46
N PRO A 64 14.93 4.79 0.63
CA PRO A 64 15.77 4.37 -0.48
C PRO A 64 15.09 3.34 -1.37
N GLY A 65 15.24 3.48 -2.68
CA GLY A 65 14.61 2.62 -3.68
C GLY A 65 13.38 3.22 -4.34
N TYR A 66 12.55 3.98 -3.61
CA TYR A 66 11.29 4.53 -4.14
C TYR A 66 11.49 5.66 -5.16
N GLY A 67 12.61 6.38 -5.10
CA GLY A 67 12.87 7.50 -6.00
C GLY A 67 12.85 7.11 -7.48
N LYS A 68 13.19 5.85 -7.81
CA LYS A 68 13.20 5.36 -9.19
C LYS A 68 11.79 5.30 -9.80
N GLU A 69 10.80 4.96 -9.01
CA GLU A 69 9.40 4.88 -9.43
C GLU A 69 8.67 6.22 -9.25
N MET A 70 9.04 6.99 -8.21
CA MET A 70 8.35 8.23 -7.85
C MET A 70 8.86 9.46 -8.62
N PHE A 71 10.11 9.46 -9.08
CA PHE A 71 10.70 10.58 -9.81
C PHE A 71 10.70 10.32 -11.31
N PHE A 72 9.83 11.02 -12.01
CA PHE A 72 9.72 10.99 -13.47
C PHE A 72 9.51 12.39 -14.04
N GLU A 73 9.99 12.63 -15.26
CA GLU A 73 9.74 13.88 -15.96
C GLU A 73 8.23 14.12 -16.12
N GLY A 74 7.78 15.33 -15.78
CA GLY A 74 6.36 15.68 -15.78
C GLY A 74 5.62 15.41 -14.46
N MET A 75 6.28 14.84 -13.43
CA MET A 75 5.69 14.72 -12.10
C MET A 75 5.29 16.10 -11.54
N LYS A 76 4.13 16.16 -10.89
CA LYS A 76 3.64 17.33 -10.15
C LYS A 76 3.04 16.87 -8.84
N VAL A 77 3.75 17.12 -7.75
CA VAL A 77 3.25 16.86 -6.39
C VAL A 77 2.82 18.20 -5.80
N VAL A 78 1.52 18.37 -5.61
CA VAL A 78 0.95 19.58 -4.98
C VAL A 78 0.91 19.35 -3.48
N VAL A 79 1.68 20.13 -2.74
CA VAL A 79 1.71 20.12 -1.28
C VAL A 79 0.39 20.67 -0.76
N ARG A 80 -0.12 20.01 0.29
CA ARG A 80 -1.33 20.42 0.98
C ARG A 80 -1.07 20.55 2.46
N ASP A 81 -1.78 21.49 3.09
CA ASP A 81 -1.80 21.59 4.54
C ASP A 81 -2.21 20.25 5.17
N PRO A 82 -1.56 19.87 6.30
CA PRO A 82 -1.91 18.64 6.99
C PRO A 82 -3.35 18.74 7.50
N THR A 83 -4.17 17.79 7.09
CA THR A 83 -5.51 17.62 7.65
C THR A 83 -5.46 16.80 8.93
N ASP A 84 -6.39 17.01 9.85
CA ASP A 84 -6.52 16.15 11.02
C ASP A 84 -6.89 14.72 10.60
N MET A 85 -5.94 13.80 10.79
CA MET A 85 -6.11 12.36 10.54
C MET A 85 -6.28 11.58 11.85
N THR A 86 -6.57 12.26 12.96
CA THR A 86 -6.78 11.60 14.25
C THR A 86 -7.94 10.60 14.13
N PRO A 87 -7.78 9.36 14.64
CA PRO A 87 -8.86 8.39 14.64
C PRO A 87 -10.09 8.90 15.39
N ALA A 88 -11.28 8.40 15.02
CA ALA A 88 -12.52 8.80 15.66
C ALA A 88 -12.47 8.56 17.18
N LYS A 89 -13.07 9.47 17.96
CA LYS A 89 -13.08 9.38 19.44
C LYS A 89 -13.57 8.03 19.97
N VAL A 90 -14.59 7.44 19.35
CA VAL A 90 -15.11 6.10 19.73
C VAL A 90 -14.06 4.99 19.62
N TYR A 91 -13.15 5.09 18.65
CA TYR A 91 -12.04 4.14 18.47
C TYR A 91 -10.98 4.32 19.56
N VAL A 92 -10.63 5.58 19.86
CA VAL A 92 -9.68 5.93 20.92
C VAL A 92 -10.21 5.49 22.29
N ASP A 93 -11.48 5.76 22.58
CA ASP A 93 -12.12 5.40 23.84
C ASP A 93 -12.22 3.87 24.01
N ALA A 94 -12.56 3.14 22.94
CA ALA A 94 -12.56 1.67 22.95
C ALA A 94 -11.16 1.11 23.23
N GLY A 95 -10.12 1.70 22.62
CA GLY A 95 -8.72 1.32 22.88
C GLY A 95 -8.38 1.48 24.35
N LYS A 96 -8.65 2.66 24.95
CA LYS A 96 -8.42 2.91 26.38
C LYS A 96 -9.14 1.91 27.29
N ALA A 97 -10.36 1.50 26.92
CA ALA A 97 -11.16 0.56 27.72
C ALA A 97 -10.66 -0.89 27.67
N HIS A 98 -9.97 -1.32 26.60
CA HIS A 98 -9.66 -2.73 26.37
C HIS A 98 -8.18 -3.06 26.17
N GLN A 99 -7.32 -2.09 25.83
CA GLN A 99 -5.92 -2.33 25.48
C GLN A 99 -5.11 -3.02 26.60
N SER A 100 -5.49 -2.83 27.88
CA SER A 100 -4.83 -3.48 29.02
C SER A 100 -5.01 -5.00 29.07
N LYS A 101 -5.96 -5.53 28.30
CA LYS A 101 -6.24 -6.98 28.17
C LYS A 101 -5.53 -7.60 26.97
N VAL A 102 -4.92 -6.77 26.12
CA VAL A 102 -4.33 -7.19 24.86
C VAL A 102 -2.89 -7.60 25.07
N SER A 103 -2.52 -8.77 24.57
CA SER A 103 -1.12 -9.19 24.53
C SER A 103 -0.84 -10.03 23.28
N LEU A 104 0.45 -10.28 23.03
CA LEU A 104 0.88 -11.21 22.01
C LEU A 104 0.98 -12.62 22.58
N THR A 105 0.57 -13.60 21.79
CA THR A 105 0.91 -15.02 21.97
C THR A 105 2.37 -15.26 21.58
N PRO A 106 2.98 -16.41 21.96
CA PRO A 106 4.35 -16.73 21.54
C PRO A 106 4.57 -16.72 20.02
N GLY A 107 3.53 -17.01 19.23
CA GLY A 107 3.56 -16.98 17.77
C GLY A 107 3.28 -15.60 17.15
N GLY A 108 3.16 -14.55 17.96
CA GLY A 108 2.87 -13.19 17.49
C GLY A 108 1.40 -12.91 17.18
N GLY A 109 0.49 -13.87 17.40
CA GLY A 109 -0.96 -13.65 17.36
C GLY A 109 -1.44 -12.76 18.50
N LEU A 110 -2.55 -12.07 18.33
CA LEU A 110 -3.22 -11.23 19.31
C LEU A 110 -4.15 -12.07 20.20
N GLN A 111 -4.13 -11.80 21.50
CA GLN A 111 -5.09 -12.34 22.46
C GLN A 111 -5.72 -11.23 23.29
N GLY A 112 -6.98 -11.42 23.68
CA GLY A 112 -7.72 -10.46 24.52
C GLY A 112 -8.19 -9.18 23.82
N TYR A 113 -8.06 -9.11 22.49
CA TYR A 113 -8.51 -7.95 21.71
C TYR A 113 -10.03 -7.87 21.54
N VAL A 114 -10.58 -6.68 21.75
CA VAL A 114 -12.02 -6.41 21.71
C VAL A 114 -12.36 -5.36 20.67
N ALA A 115 -11.81 -4.15 20.75
CA ALA A 115 -12.00 -3.05 19.80
C ALA A 115 -11.01 -1.92 20.10
N GLY A 116 -10.87 -1.00 19.15
CA GLY A 116 -10.01 0.18 19.30
C GLY A 116 -8.57 -0.09 18.91
N GLN A 117 -7.64 0.74 19.38
CA GLN A 117 -6.22 0.52 19.16
C GLN A 117 -5.73 -0.64 20.05
N PRO A 118 -5.14 -1.72 19.48
CA PRO A 118 -4.70 -2.87 20.26
C PRO A 118 -3.63 -2.54 21.31
N PHE A 119 -2.57 -1.81 20.92
CA PHE A 119 -1.44 -1.46 21.79
C PHE A 119 -1.22 0.05 21.80
N SER A 120 -0.98 0.65 22.97
CA SER A 120 -0.65 2.08 23.04
C SER A 120 0.71 2.35 22.38
N PHE A 121 0.87 3.53 21.77
CA PHE A 121 2.17 3.93 21.21
C PHE A 121 3.25 4.08 22.30
N GLU A 122 2.85 4.42 23.53
CA GLU A 122 3.74 4.49 24.69
C GLU A 122 4.29 3.12 25.12
N SER A 123 3.61 2.04 24.76
CA SER A 123 4.06 0.66 25.06
C SER A 123 5.07 0.10 24.04
N LEU A 124 5.41 0.89 23.02
CA LEU A 124 6.36 0.51 21.98
C LEU A 124 7.77 0.95 22.39
N ASP A 125 8.70 0.01 22.31
CA ASP A 125 10.12 0.22 22.60
C ASP A 125 10.96 -0.37 21.47
N VAL A 126 11.97 0.37 21.02
CA VAL A 126 12.93 -0.07 20.00
C VAL A 126 13.74 -1.29 20.44
N ASN A 127 13.89 -1.49 21.75
CA ASN A 127 14.60 -2.63 22.33
C ASN A 127 13.67 -3.83 22.59
N ASP A 128 12.35 -3.64 22.52
CA ASP A 128 11.38 -4.74 22.58
C ASP A 128 11.21 -5.34 21.18
N ALA A 129 11.74 -6.56 21.01
CA ALA A 129 11.66 -7.31 19.75
C ALA A 129 10.22 -7.53 19.26
N THR A 130 9.22 -7.40 20.14
CA THR A 130 7.79 -7.54 19.79
C THR A 130 7.12 -6.25 19.36
N SER A 131 7.75 -5.08 19.53
CA SER A 131 7.18 -3.78 19.16
C SER A 131 6.80 -3.70 17.69
N GLY A 132 7.61 -4.28 16.78
CA GLY A 132 7.27 -4.35 15.37
C GLY A 132 5.96 -5.10 15.11
N THR A 133 5.76 -6.23 15.78
CA THR A 133 4.51 -7.02 15.70
C THR A 133 3.32 -6.26 16.31
N LYS A 134 3.52 -5.54 17.42
CA LYS A 134 2.47 -4.68 18.01
C LYS A 134 2.04 -3.57 17.04
N VAL A 135 2.99 -2.94 16.35
CA VAL A 135 2.72 -1.93 15.31
C VAL A 135 1.95 -2.55 14.14
N ALA A 136 2.33 -3.76 13.70
CA ALA A 136 1.61 -4.47 12.65
C ALA A 136 0.14 -4.73 13.04
N TRP A 137 -0.12 -5.10 14.30
CA TRP A 137 -1.49 -5.26 14.80
C TRP A 137 -2.25 -3.93 14.87
N ASN A 138 -1.60 -2.85 15.32
CA ASN A 138 -2.20 -1.52 15.28
C ASN A 138 -2.59 -1.11 13.86
N PHE A 139 -1.77 -1.43 12.85
CA PHE A 139 -2.10 -1.16 11.45
C PHE A 139 -3.27 -2.02 10.93
N ASN A 140 -3.29 -3.31 11.28
CA ASN A 140 -4.38 -4.23 10.89
C ASN A 140 -5.73 -3.76 11.45
N TYR A 141 -5.75 -3.36 12.73
CA TYR A 141 -6.95 -2.91 13.43
C TYR A 141 -7.10 -1.38 13.46
N ARG A 142 -6.51 -0.66 12.50
CA ARG A 142 -6.70 0.78 12.36
C ARG A 142 -8.18 1.12 12.15
N TRP A 143 -8.56 2.36 12.45
CA TRP A 143 -9.94 2.80 12.29
C TRP A 143 -10.41 2.74 10.82
N MET A 144 -11.36 1.83 10.55
CA MET A 144 -12.00 1.66 9.23
C MET A 144 -13.52 1.89 9.30
N ARG A 145 -14.06 2.32 10.44
CA ARG A 145 -15.51 2.44 10.72
C ARG A 145 -16.27 1.17 10.29
N GLN A 146 -17.09 1.26 9.23
CA GLN A 146 -17.91 0.16 8.70
C GLN A 146 -17.14 -0.71 7.70
N GLY A 147 -16.02 -0.21 7.17
CA GLY A 147 -15.24 -0.82 6.10
C GLY A 147 -15.12 0.10 4.89
N LEU A 148 -15.04 -0.49 3.70
CA LEU A 148 -14.77 0.18 2.44
C LEU A 148 -15.97 0.03 1.52
N ALA A 149 -16.38 1.11 0.85
CA ALA A 149 -17.38 1.04 -0.21
C ALA A 149 -16.92 1.91 -1.38
N VAL A 150 -16.55 1.27 -2.48
CA VAL A 150 -16.09 1.94 -3.69
C VAL A 150 -16.92 1.43 -4.86
N ASN A 151 -17.69 2.32 -5.47
CA ASN A 151 -18.58 1.97 -6.59
C ASN A 151 -17.85 1.83 -7.93
N SER A 152 -16.59 2.29 -8.01
CA SER A 152 -15.77 2.24 -9.23
C SER A 152 -14.30 2.10 -8.86
N VAL A 153 -13.76 0.90 -9.05
CA VAL A 153 -12.35 0.54 -8.85
C VAL A 153 -11.78 0.13 -10.19
N GLY A 154 -10.79 0.88 -10.68
CA GLY A 154 -10.03 0.55 -11.88
C GLY A 154 -8.82 -0.31 -11.52
N TRP A 155 -8.84 -1.58 -11.93
CA TRP A 155 -7.69 -2.48 -11.82
C TRP A 155 -6.90 -2.41 -13.12
N VAL A 156 -5.75 -1.73 -13.08
CA VAL A 156 -4.95 -1.49 -14.27
C VAL A 156 -3.67 -2.32 -14.21
N TRP A 157 -3.51 -3.22 -15.16
CA TRP A 157 -2.23 -3.87 -15.39
C TRP A 157 -1.32 -2.97 -16.21
N VAL A 158 -0.39 -2.31 -15.53
CA VAL A 158 0.65 -1.48 -16.17
C VAL A 158 1.90 -2.31 -16.47
N ARG A 159 2.39 -2.24 -17.71
CA ARG A 159 3.67 -2.80 -18.13
C ARG A 159 4.72 -1.69 -18.22
N ARG A 160 5.97 -2.04 -17.93
CA ARG A 160 7.10 -1.11 -18.06
C ARG A 160 7.34 -0.79 -19.54
N GLY A 161 7.59 0.49 -19.84
CA GLY A 161 7.86 0.98 -21.20
C GLY A 161 6.59 1.31 -21.97
N GLY A 162 6.73 2.19 -22.97
CA GLY A 162 5.62 2.73 -23.75
C GLY A 162 4.78 3.77 -22.98
N ASP A 163 3.62 4.08 -23.55
CA ASP A 163 2.61 4.96 -22.98
C ASP A 163 1.22 4.32 -23.02
N HIS A 164 0.24 5.03 -22.46
CA HIS A 164 -1.18 4.65 -22.41
C HIS A 164 -2.08 5.84 -22.75
N GLU A 165 -1.56 6.84 -23.48
CA GLU A 165 -2.30 8.08 -23.74
C GLU A 165 -3.56 7.83 -24.57
N ASP A 166 -3.50 6.81 -25.43
CA ASP A 166 -4.60 6.38 -26.28
C ASP A 166 -5.62 5.43 -25.62
N SER A 167 -5.40 5.03 -24.37
CA SER A 167 -6.34 4.12 -23.68
C SER A 167 -7.70 4.79 -23.41
N ASP A 168 -8.77 4.01 -23.46
CA ASP A 168 -10.13 4.49 -23.13
C ASP A 168 -10.19 5.09 -21.71
N LEU A 169 -9.44 4.50 -20.78
CA LEU A 169 -9.31 4.97 -19.41
C LEU A 169 -8.71 6.38 -19.34
N ARG A 170 -7.67 6.65 -20.14
CA ARG A 170 -7.03 7.97 -20.21
C ARG A 170 -7.95 9.01 -20.86
N LYS A 171 -8.77 8.58 -21.82
CA LYS A 171 -9.77 9.40 -22.53
C LYS A 171 -11.03 9.67 -21.70
N ASP A 172 -11.24 8.94 -20.59
CA ASP A 172 -12.38 9.16 -19.70
C ASP A 172 -12.36 10.60 -19.13
N PRO A 173 -13.42 11.40 -19.31
CA PRO A 173 -13.43 12.80 -18.93
C PRO A 173 -13.41 13.04 -17.42
N LYS A 174 -13.85 12.05 -16.63
CA LYS A 174 -13.94 12.17 -15.17
C LYS A 174 -12.67 11.66 -14.49
N TYR A 175 -12.13 10.54 -14.98
CA TYR A 175 -11.09 9.78 -14.31
C TYR A 175 -9.74 9.81 -15.04
N GLY A 176 -9.71 10.11 -16.34
CA GLY A 176 -8.49 10.03 -17.16
C GLY A 176 -7.32 10.86 -16.63
N LYS A 177 -7.61 11.98 -15.96
CA LYS A 177 -6.59 12.83 -15.31
C LYS A 177 -5.82 12.15 -14.16
N TYR A 178 -6.36 11.08 -13.58
CA TYR A 178 -5.71 10.34 -12.50
C TYR A 178 -4.81 9.21 -13.01
N PHE A 179 -4.88 8.89 -14.31
CA PHE A 179 -4.09 7.87 -14.98
C PHE A 179 -3.04 8.54 -15.86
N ALA A 180 -2.16 9.33 -15.23
CA ALA A 180 -1.00 9.95 -15.88
C ALA A 180 0.27 9.15 -15.56
N GLY A 181 1.36 9.43 -16.30
CA GLY A 181 2.66 8.80 -16.10
C GLY A 181 3.07 7.93 -17.29
N GLY A 182 4.08 7.08 -17.10
CA GLY A 182 4.59 6.19 -18.15
C GLY A 182 4.07 4.76 -18.04
N GLY A 183 4.43 3.94 -19.03
CA GLY A 183 4.06 2.52 -19.10
C GLY A 183 2.81 2.29 -19.93
N SER A 184 2.68 1.08 -20.47
CA SER A 184 1.51 0.71 -21.28
C SER A 184 0.49 -0.07 -20.48
N PHE A 185 -0.79 0.27 -20.67
CA PHE A 185 -1.91 -0.45 -20.07
C PHE A 185 -2.15 -1.73 -20.87
N ASN A 186 -1.90 -2.87 -20.25
CA ASN A 186 -2.11 -4.18 -20.86
C ASN A 186 -3.58 -4.61 -20.69
N ARG A 187 -4.16 -4.33 -19.52
CA ARG A 187 -5.56 -4.64 -19.22
C ARG A 187 -6.11 -3.67 -18.20
N VAL A 188 -7.35 -3.26 -18.38
CA VAL A 188 -8.14 -2.48 -17.42
C VAL A 188 -9.36 -3.31 -17.05
N LEU A 189 -9.63 -3.48 -15.76
CA LEU A 189 -10.88 -4.07 -15.26
C LEU A 189 -11.59 -3.04 -14.39
N TRP A 190 -12.91 -3.03 -14.44
CA TRP A 190 -13.70 -2.23 -13.54
C TRP A 190 -14.55 -3.09 -12.63
N ALA A 191 -14.50 -2.74 -11.36
CA ALA A 191 -15.26 -3.41 -10.32
C ALA A 191 -15.87 -2.43 -9.33
N TRP A 192 -16.91 -2.84 -8.64
CA TRP A 192 -17.25 -2.24 -7.35
C TRP A 192 -16.70 -3.14 -6.24
N CYS A 193 -16.23 -2.52 -5.16
CA CYS A 193 -15.67 -3.20 -4.00
C CYS A 193 -16.41 -2.77 -2.73
N ARG A 194 -16.83 -3.74 -1.92
CA ARG A 194 -17.46 -3.52 -0.62
C ARG A 194 -16.84 -4.42 0.43
N ARG A 195 -16.19 -3.82 1.43
CA ARG A 195 -15.77 -4.48 2.67
C ARG A 195 -16.65 -4.03 3.81
N ILE A 196 -17.16 -4.98 4.57
CA ILE A 196 -17.97 -4.71 5.76
C ILE A 196 -17.35 -5.42 6.96
N TYR A 197 -17.02 -4.66 8.00
CA TYR A 197 -16.58 -5.20 9.29
C TYR A 197 -17.79 -5.56 10.16
N PHE A 198 -17.79 -6.81 10.63
CA PHE A 198 -18.82 -7.41 11.47
C PHE A 198 -18.45 -7.39 12.95
N SER A 199 -17.16 -7.40 13.27
CA SER A 199 -16.63 -7.44 14.64
C SER A 199 -15.60 -6.31 14.87
N HIS A 200 -15.20 -6.09 16.11
CA HIS A 200 -14.26 -5.04 16.52
C HIS A 200 -14.71 -3.61 16.16
N ARG A 201 -16.03 -3.42 16.08
CA ARG A 201 -16.68 -2.17 15.65
C ARG A 201 -16.78 -1.20 16.82
N ALA A 202 -15.79 -0.31 16.96
CA ALA A 202 -15.76 0.68 18.03
C ALA A 202 -16.99 1.61 18.06
N ASP A 203 -17.66 1.82 16.92
CA ASP A 203 -18.93 2.56 16.84
C ASP A 203 -20.16 1.79 17.34
N LEU A 204 -20.01 0.53 17.72
CA LEU A 204 -21.08 -0.35 18.22
C LEU A 204 -20.81 -0.80 19.67
N ALA A 205 -20.28 0.09 20.51
CA ALA A 205 -19.93 -0.23 21.89
C ALA A 205 -21.14 -0.73 22.71
N ASP A 206 -22.33 -0.18 22.46
CA ASP A 206 -23.63 -0.58 23.03
C ASP A 206 -24.11 -1.97 22.58
N GLN A 207 -23.52 -2.51 21.51
CA GLN A 207 -23.82 -3.85 20.96
C GLN A 207 -22.67 -4.83 21.18
N GLY A 208 -21.73 -4.51 22.07
CA GLY A 208 -20.57 -5.37 22.33
C GLY A 208 -19.58 -5.41 21.16
N TYR A 209 -19.45 -4.29 20.43
CA TYR A 209 -18.50 -4.10 19.33
C TYR A 209 -18.73 -5.02 18.12
N LYS A 210 -19.97 -5.48 17.92
CA LYS A 210 -20.31 -6.49 16.91
C LYS A 210 -21.68 -6.24 16.29
N LEU A 211 -21.81 -6.50 14.99
CA LEU A 211 -23.09 -6.52 14.30
C LEU A 211 -23.91 -7.76 14.70
N LYS A 212 -25.17 -7.54 15.09
CA LYS A 212 -26.11 -8.62 15.48
C LYS A 212 -26.74 -9.28 14.26
N THR A 213 -25.94 -10.05 13.52
CA THR A 213 -26.37 -10.82 12.36
C THR A 213 -25.71 -12.19 12.33
N SER A 214 -26.35 -13.18 11.71
CA SER A 214 -25.78 -14.52 11.50
C SER A 214 -24.45 -14.46 10.73
N MET A 215 -24.29 -13.49 9.83
CA MET A 215 -23.05 -13.28 9.05
C MET A 215 -21.84 -12.86 9.91
N ALA A 216 -22.08 -12.35 11.12
CA ALA A 216 -21.03 -11.92 12.04
C ALA A 216 -20.49 -13.08 12.89
N ARG A 217 -21.04 -14.29 12.78
CA ARG A 217 -20.54 -15.46 13.50
C ARG A 217 -19.12 -15.75 13.03
N ASP A 218 -18.17 -15.71 13.96
CA ASP A 218 -16.74 -15.99 13.76
C ASP A 218 -16.05 -15.20 12.62
N THR A 219 -16.65 -14.07 12.20
CA THR A 219 -16.19 -13.28 11.06
C THR A 219 -15.75 -11.89 11.53
N GLU A 220 -14.56 -11.47 11.11
CA GLU A 220 -14.06 -10.11 11.28
C GLU A 220 -14.69 -9.20 10.21
N TYR A 221 -14.41 -9.49 8.94
CA TYR A 221 -14.99 -8.78 7.81
C TYR A 221 -15.33 -9.72 6.66
N ARG A 222 -16.19 -9.23 5.78
CA ARG A 222 -16.37 -9.78 4.43
C ARG A 222 -16.10 -8.71 3.41
N GLU A 223 -15.45 -9.09 2.31
CA GLU A 223 -15.23 -8.22 1.17
C GLU A 223 -15.78 -8.88 -0.09
N LEU A 224 -16.46 -8.09 -0.92
CA LEU A 224 -16.95 -8.49 -2.22
C LEU A 224 -16.40 -7.52 -3.25
N THR A 225 -15.76 -8.07 -4.28
CA THR A 225 -15.36 -7.32 -5.47
C THR A 225 -16.03 -7.96 -6.66
N SER A 226 -16.88 -7.20 -7.36
CA SER A 226 -17.62 -7.68 -8.52
C SER A 226 -17.28 -6.85 -9.74
N PHE A 227 -16.90 -7.55 -10.80
CA PHE A 227 -16.46 -6.94 -12.05
C PHE A 227 -17.66 -6.70 -12.97
N TYR A 228 -17.67 -5.53 -13.62
CA TYR A 228 -18.70 -5.15 -14.58
C TYR A 228 -18.13 -4.79 -15.96
N ASP A 229 -16.81 -4.73 -16.10
CA ASP A 229 -16.12 -4.50 -17.36
C ASP A 229 -14.68 -5.05 -17.26
N PRO A 230 -14.08 -5.60 -18.34
CA PRO A 230 -14.64 -5.84 -19.69
C PRO A 230 -15.62 -7.01 -19.78
N PHE A 231 -16.26 -7.19 -20.94
CA PHE A 231 -17.35 -8.16 -21.15
C PHE A 231 -16.99 -9.61 -20.74
N ASP A 232 -15.74 -10.00 -20.87
CA ASP A 232 -15.26 -11.37 -20.65
C ASP A 232 -15.15 -11.73 -19.16
N ILE A 233 -15.17 -10.73 -18.27
CA ILE A 233 -15.17 -10.90 -16.81
C ILE A 233 -16.40 -10.28 -16.14
N ALA A 234 -17.17 -9.48 -16.87
CA ALA A 234 -18.37 -8.84 -16.36
C ALA A 234 -19.37 -9.86 -15.80
N GLY A 235 -19.89 -9.59 -14.60
CA GLY A 235 -20.80 -10.49 -13.88
C GLY A 235 -20.10 -11.50 -12.97
N THR A 236 -18.76 -11.58 -13.00
CA THR A 236 -18.00 -12.35 -12.01
C THR A 236 -17.79 -11.55 -10.73
N ALA A 237 -17.54 -12.25 -9.62
CA ALA A 237 -17.21 -11.62 -8.35
C ALA A 237 -16.37 -12.54 -7.49
N PHE A 238 -15.40 -11.98 -6.76
CA PHE A 238 -14.73 -12.70 -5.69
C PHE A 238 -15.14 -12.17 -4.31
N MET A 239 -15.34 -13.11 -3.39
CA MET A 239 -15.65 -12.82 -1.99
C MET A 239 -14.50 -13.28 -1.10
N ILE A 240 -14.09 -12.43 -0.18
CA ILE A 240 -13.12 -12.74 0.88
C ILE A 240 -13.88 -12.74 2.22
N VAL A 241 -13.67 -13.77 3.02
CA VAL A 241 -14.13 -13.83 4.42
C VAL A 241 -12.92 -13.94 5.32
N ARG A 242 -12.72 -12.93 6.17
CA ARG A 242 -11.72 -12.97 7.24
C ARG A 242 -12.36 -13.43 8.53
N HIS A 243 -11.76 -14.43 9.15
CA HIS A 243 -12.25 -15.04 10.38
C HIS A 243 -11.70 -14.32 11.62
N LEU A 244 -12.44 -14.37 12.72
CA LEU A 244 -11.95 -13.89 14.02
C LEU A 244 -10.78 -14.71 14.58
N LYS A 245 -10.72 -15.99 14.20
CA LYS A 245 -9.60 -16.86 14.57
C LYS A 245 -8.40 -16.49 13.70
N GLU A 246 -7.44 -15.80 14.28
CA GLU A 246 -6.27 -15.28 13.56
C GLU A 246 -5.41 -16.35 12.87
N SER A 247 -5.35 -17.55 13.45
CA SER A 247 -4.60 -18.67 12.88
C SER A 247 -5.32 -19.31 11.68
N LYS A 248 -6.55 -18.89 11.38
CA LYS A 248 -7.31 -19.38 10.24
C LYS A 248 -7.07 -18.44 9.06
N ALA A 249 -6.64 -19.01 7.94
CA ALA A 249 -6.50 -18.26 6.69
C ALA A 249 -7.85 -17.70 6.22
N ASP A 250 -7.80 -16.61 5.45
CA ASP A 250 -8.98 -16.05 4.81
C ASP A 250 -9.54 -17.07 3.80
N ASP A 251 -10.86 -17.24 3.79
CA ASP A 251 -11.53 -18.00 2.74
C ASP A 251 -11.78 -17.06 1.55
N SER A 252 -11.50 -17.53 0.34
CA SER A 252 -11.77 -16.79 -0.90
C SER A 252 -12.49 -17.67 -1.92
N TRP A 253 -13.48 -17.08 -2.60
CA TRP A 253 -14.23 -17.71 -3.68
C TRP A 253 -14.29 -16.74 -4.85
N ALA A 254 -14.29 -17.24 -6.09
CA ALA A 254 -14.41 -16.49 -7.34
C ALA A 254 -15.48 -17.12 -8.23
#